data_AF-A2GP16-F1
#
_entry.id   AF-A2GP16-F1
#
_cell.length_a   1.000
_cell.length_b   1.000
_cell.length_c   1.000
_cell.angle_alpha   90.00
_cell.angle_beta   90.00
_cell.angle_gamma   90.00
#
_symmetry.space_group_name_H-M   'P 1'
#
loop_
_entity.id
_entity.type
_entity.pdbx_description
1 polymer ?
#
loop_
_entity_poly.entity_id
_entity_poly.type
_entity_poly.pdbx_seq_one_letter_code
_entity_poly.pdbx_strand_id
1 'polypeptide(L)'
;MNFTKPPLPFFGNKSRCKDIILRELKKLPNGLTFVDLFGGSFYISHLCHTIFPDSKIICNDFDNYMDRLKHIPDTNNILKELKEKIPIGKMKRIPLDKKNIVREVLKKAEYIVSIHIMCTEALRASVHHLAVLTLYETVNVYFTTQTATLT
;
A
#
# COMPACT_ATOMS: atom_id res chain seq x y z
N MET A 1 -3.41 4.97 17.23
CA MET A 1 -3.78 5.74 16.02
C MET A 1 -4.83 4.96 15.23
N ASN A 2 -5.91 5.59 14.75
CA ASN A 2 -6.96 4.93 13.96
C ASN A 2 -6.59 4.92 12.47
N PHE A 3 -6.08 3.79 11.98
CA PHE A 3 -5.73 3.62 10.58
C PHE A 3 -6.98 3.39 9.72
N THR A 4 -7.23 4.25 8.73
CA THR A 4 -8.44 4.17 7.87
C THR A 4 -8.13 3.72 6.44
N LYS A 5 -6.87 3.78 6.01
CA LYS A 5 -6.42 3.47 4.63
C LYS A 5 -4.95 3.06 4.62
N PRO A 6 -4.50 2.23 3.66
CA PRO A 6 -3.08 1.90 3.50
C PRO A 6 -2.20 3.14 3.28
N PRO A 7 -0.89 3.04 3.56
CA PRO A 7 0.06 4.15 3.52
C PRO A 7 0.38 4.61 2.09
N LEU A 8 0.28 3.69 1.13
CA LEU A 8 0.38 3.94 -0.30
C LEU A 8 -0.89 3.46 -0.99
N PRO A 9 -1.27 4.08 -2.11
CA PRO A 9 -2.34 3.56 -2.95
C PRO A 9 -2.07 2.14 -3.42
N PHE A 10 -3.14 1.34 -3.38
CA PHE A 10 -3.13 -0.01 -3.90
C PHE A 10 -4.50 -0.31 -4.52
N PHE A 11 -4.48 -0.88 -5.72
CA PHE A 11 -5.71 -1.21 -6.43
C PHE A 11 -6.43 -2.36 -5.72
N GLY A 12 -7.74 -2.24 -5.54
CA GLY A 12 -8.51 -3.27 -4.83
C GLY A 12 -8.26 -3.34 -3.31
N ASN A 13 -7.63 -2.31 -2.71
CA ASN A 13 -7.52 -2.23 -1.25
C ASN A 13 -8.91 -2.30 -0.58
N LYS A 14 -8.98 -2.97 0.58
CA LYS A 14 -10.23 -3.28 1.27
C LYS A 14 -10.59 -2.27 2.38
N SER A 15 -10.04 -1.07 2.33
CA SER A 15 -10.24 -0.09 3.40
C SER A 15 -11.68 0.41 3.53
N ARG A 16 -12.45 0.38 2.45
CA ARG A 16 -13.89 0.70 2.47
C ARG A 16 -14.72 -0.34 3.24
N CYS A 17 -14.21 -1.55 3.40
CA CYS A 17 -14.89 -2.64 4.12
C CYS A 17 -14.44 -2.76 5.58
N LYS A 18 -13.67 -1.78 6.10
CA LYS A 18 -13.07 -1.81 7.44
C LYS A 18 -14.06 -2.25 8.52
N ASP A 19 -15.22 -1.63 8.60
CA ASP A 19 -16.17 -1.86 9.71
C ASP A 19 -16.77 -3.27 9.67
N ILE A 20 -16.99 -3.80 8.46
CA ILE A 20 -17.46 -5.18 8.27
C ILE A 20 -16.36 -6.16 8.68
N ILE A 21 -15.13 -5.94 8.20
CA ILE A 21 -13.99 -6.80 8.53
C ILE A 21 -13.73 -6.81 10.04
N LEU A 22 -13.70 -5.63 10.69
CA LEU A 22 -13.49 -5.52 12.13
C LEU A 22 -14.61 -6.20 12.93
N ARG A 23 -15.86 -6.10 12.47
CA ARG A 23 -16.99 -6.78 13.12
C ARG A 23 -16.81 -8.29 13.10
N GLU A 24 -16.38 -8.87 11.98
CA GLU A 24 -16.19 -10.32 11.86
C GLU A 24 -14.93 -10.79 12.60
N LEU A 25 -13.82 -10.05 12.51
CA LEU A 25 -12.59 -10.37 13.24
C LEU A 25 -12.81 -10.43 14.74
N LYS A 26 -13.61 -9.51 15.31
CA LYS A 26 -13.92 -9.48 16.76
C LYS A 26 -14.70 -10.70 17.26
N LYS A 27 -15.26 -11.53 16.38
CA LYS A 27 -15.96 -12.77 16.75
C LYS A 27 -15.02 -13.97 16.85
N LEU A 28 -13.79 -13.85 16.35
CA LEU A 28 -12.82 -14.94 16.32
C LEU A 28 -12.14 -15.11 17.68
N PRO A 29 -11.76 -16.36 18.06
CA PRO A 29 -10.99 -16.60 19.27
C PRO A 29 -9.57 -16.06 19.17
N ASN A 30 -8.91 -15.88 20.33
CA ASN A 30 -7.49 -15.56 20.41
C ASN A 30 -6.60 -16.78 20.04
N GLY A 31 -5.32 -16.53 19.77
CA GLY A 31 -4.32 -17.58 19.51
C GLY A 31 -4.36 -18.14 18.07
N LEU A 32 -5.04 -17.47 17.15
CA LEU A 32 -5.11 -17.88 15.75
C LEU A 32 -3.83 -17.52 14.99
N THR A 33 -3.60 -18.24 13.89
CA THR A 33 -2.65 -17.82 12.85
C THR A 33 -3.44 -17.33 11.64
N PHE A 34 -3.16 -16.10 11.20
CA PHE A 34 -3.79 -15.52 10.02
C PHE A 34 -2.89 -15.72 8.80
N VAL A 35 -3.45 -16.23 7.71
CA VAL A 35 -2.75 -16.39 6.44
C VAL A 35 -3.45 -15.55 5.38
N ASP A 36 -2.78 -14.50 4.93
CA ASP A 36 -3.24 -13.57 3.91
C ASP A 36 -2.60 -13.92 2.56
N LEU A 37 -3.28 -14.78 1.81
CA LEU A 37 -2.81 -15.27 0.50
C LEU A 37 -2.75 -14.16 -0.57
N PHE A 38 -3.47 -13.06 -0.37
CA PHE A 38 -3.54 -11.93 -1.29
C PHE A 38 -3.28 -10.63 -0.53
N GLY A 39 -2.08 -10.54 0.07
CA GLY A 39 -1.71 -9.48 1.00
C GLY A 39 -1.93 -8.09 0.43
N GLY A 40 -1.60 -7.88 -0.84
CA GLY A 40 -1.81 -6.60 -1.53
C GLY A 40 -1.22 -5.43 -0.76
N SER A 41 -2.05 -4.56 -0.20
CA SER A 41 -1.58 -3.45 0.66
C SER A 41 -1.40 -3.79 2.14
N PHE A 42 -1.47 -5.07 2.50
CA PHE A 42 -1.49 -5.63 3.86
C PHE A 42 -2.55 -5.04 4.79
N TYR A 43 -3.60 -4.45 4.21
CA TYR A 43 -4.59 -3.72 4.99
C TYR A 43 -5.38 -4.65 5.92
N ILE A 44 -5.77 -5.83 5.43
CA ILE A 44 -6.49 -6.83 6.23
C ILE A 44 -5.58 -7.39 7.30
N SER A 45 -4.36 -7.78 6.93
CA SER A 45 -3.34 -8.28 7.85
C SER A 45 -3.06 -7.29 8.99
N HIS A 46 -3.04 -5.98 8.68
CA HIS A 46 -2.95 -4.94 9.70
C HIS A 46 -4.17 -4.89 10.64
N LEU A 47 -5.38 -5.06 10.13
CA LEU A 47 -6.57 -5.14 10.99
C LEU A 47 -6.53 -6.38 11.89
N CYS A 48 -6.08 -7.53 11.36
CA CYS A 48 -5.88 -8.74 12.16
C CYS A 48 -4.89 -8.49 13.30
N HIS A 49 -3.71 -7.92 13.02
CA HIS A 49 -2.71 -7.59 14.04
C HIS A 49 -3.23 -6.59 15.08
N THR A 50 -4.05 -5.63 14.66
CA THR A 50 -4.61 -4.63 15.58
C THR A 50 -5.57 -5.25 16.59
N ILE A 51 -6.32 -6.27 16.19
CA ILE A 51 -7.25 -6.98 17.09
C ILE A 51 -6.53 -8.09 17.86
N PHE A 52 -5.56 -8.75 17.24
CA PHE A 52 -4.84 -9.90 17.78
C PHE A 52 -3.32 -9.66 17.72
N PRO A 53 -2.75 -8.84 18.62
CA PRO A 53 -1.34 -8.45 18.58
C PRO A 53 -0.37 -9.62 18.76
N ASP A 54 -0.80 -10.66 19.50
CA ASP A 54 0.03 -11.85 19.76
C ASP A 54 -0.12 -12.94 18.69
N SER A 55 -0.98 -12.75 17.69
CA SER A 55 -1.21 -13.75 16.65
C SER A 55 -0.10 -13.74 15.61
N LYS A 56 0.21 -14.93 15.08
CA LYS A 56 1.09 -15.06 13.92
C LYS A 56 0.33 -14.65 12.65
N ILE A 57 0.95 -13.82 11.82
CA ILE A 57 0.35 -13.34 10.57
C ILE A 57 1.33 -13.62 9.43
N ILE A 58 0.86 -14.32 8.40
CA ILE A 58 1.65 -14.66 7.22
C ILE A 58 1.02 -13.96 6.02
N CYS A 59 1.76 -13.11 5.35
CA CYS A 59 1.29 -12.30 4.23
C CYS A 59 2.05 -12.67 2.96
N ASN A 60 1.32 -13.04 1.91
CA ASN A 60 1.89 -13.16 0.58
C ASN A 60 1.99 -11.78 -0.08
N ASP A 61 3.21 -11.38 -0.46
CA ASP A 61 3.51 -10.11 -1.13
C ASP A 61 3.84 -10.32 -2.62
N PHE A 62 2.82 -10.65 -3.40
CA PHE A 62 3.01 -10.88 -4.84
C PHE A 62 3.37 -9.59 -5.61
N ASP A 63 2.78 -8.46 -5.23
CA ASP A 63 2.91 -7.18 -5.94
C ASP A 63 4.07 -6.29 -5.42
N ASN A 64 4.97 -6.88 -4.63
CA ASN A 64 6.14 -6.22 -4.03
C ASN A 64 5.77 -4.92 -3.28
N TYR A 65 4.66 -4.94 -2.55
CA TYR A 65 4.17 -3.79 -1.80
C TYR A 65 5.12 -3.41 -0.68
N MET A 66 5.80 -4.38 -0.07
CA MET A 66 6.84 -4.14 0.93
C MET A 66 7.93 -3.19 0.41
N ASP A 67 8.47 -3.50 -0.77
CA ASP A 67 9.55 -2.72 -1.38
C ASP A 67 9.08 -1.31 -1.72
N ARG A 68 7.84 -1.18 -2.21
CA ARG A 68 7.21 0.13 -2.45
C ARG A 68 7.18 1.02 -1.20
N LEU A 69 7.05 0.44 -0.01
CA LEU A 69 7.02 1.22 1.22
C LEU A 69 8.39 1.76 1.61
N LYS A 70 9.47 1.03 1.31
CA LYS A 70 10.84 1.53 1.49
C LYS A 70 11.10 2.76 0.62
N HIS A 71 10.46 2.81 -0.55
CA HIS A 71 10.54 3.90 -1.53
C HIS A 71 9.41 4.94 -1.42
N ILE A 72 8.78 5.09 -0.25
CA ILE A 72 7.83 6.20 0.02
C ILE A 72 8.48 7.57 -0.22
N PRO A 73 9.71 7.85 0.24
CA PRO A 73 10.36 9.15 -0.01
C PRO A 73 10.46 9.47 -1.50
N ASP A 74 10.91 8.51 -2.30
CA ASP A 74 11.03 8.64 -3.76
C ASP A 74 9.67 8.90 -4.40
N THR A 75 8.66 8.14 -3.98
CA THR A 75 7.27 8.31 -4.43
C THR A 75 6.75 9.72 -4.12
N ASN A 76 7.02 10.25 -2.93
CA ASN A 76 6.60 11.60 -2.54
C ASN A 76 7.32 12.69 -3.34
N ASN A 77 8.61 12.50 -3.66
CA ASN A 77 9.38 13.43 -4.50
C ASN A 77 8.82 13.49 -5.92
N ILE A 78 8.54 12.32 -6.52
CA ILE A 78 7.89 12.21 -7.84
C ILE A 78 6.53 12.93 -7.81
N LEU A 79 5.72 12.69 -6.79
CA LEU A 79 4.41 13.33 -6.65
C LEU A 79 4.49 14.85 -6.50
N LYS A 80 5.51 15.34 -5.80
CA LYS A 80 5.76 16.77 -5.64
C LYS A 80 6.10 17.40 -6.99
N GLU A 81 7.07 16.83 -7.72
CA GLU A 81 7.45 17.32 -9.06
C GLU A 81 6.27 17.31 -10.04
N LEU A 82 5.45 16.24 -10.01
CA LEU A 82 4.25 16.16 -10.85
C LEU A 82 3.22 17.24 -10.50
N LYS A 83 3.00 17.54 -9.20
CA LYS A 83 2.08 18.60 -8.76
C LYS A 83 2.55 19.98 -9.18
N GLU A 84 3.85 20.23 -9.13
CA GLU A 84 4.47 21.50 -9.55
C GLU A 84 4.35 21.70 -11.07
N LYS A 85 4.60 20.66 -11.86
CA LYS A 85 4.53 20.73 -13.34
C LYS A 85 3.12 20.63 -13.92
N ILE A 86 2.20 20.01 -13.19
CA ILE A 86 0.81 19.78 -13.60
C ILE A 86 -0.10 20.28 -12.48
N PRO A 87 -0.28 21.61 -12.35
CA PRO A 87 -1.14 22.19 -11.33
C PRO A 87 -2.61 21.94 -11.69
N ILE A 88 -3.15 20.82 -11.22
CA ILE A 88 -4.55 20.43 -11.41
C ILE A 88 -5.26 20.34 -10.07
N GLY A 89 -6.54 20.70 -10.06
CA GLY A 89 -7.38 20.58 -8.89
C GLY A 89 -7.50 19.13 -8.40
N LYS A 90 -7.76 18.95 -7.10
CA LYS A 90 -8.03 17.62 -6.52
C LYS A 90 -9.10 16.89 -7.33
N MET A 91 -8.92 15.59 -7.52
CA MET A 91 -9.83 14.71 -8.27
C MET A 91 -10.00 15.02 -9.77
N LYS A 92 -9.24 15.96 -10.35
CA LYS A 92 -9.24 16.18 -11.80
C LYS A 92 -8.36 15.16 -12.50
N ARG A 93 -8.80 14.71 -13.68
CA ARG A 93 -8.02 13.84 -14.56
C ARG A 93 -6.82 14.63 -15.11
N ILE A 94 -5.67 13.97 -15.22
CA ILE A 94 -4.51 14.55 -15.91
C ILE A 94 -4.88 14.75 -17.39
N PRO A 95 -4.79 16.00 -17.92
CA PRO A 95 -5.05 16.29 -19.32
C PRO A 95 -4.16 15.47 -20.27
N LEU A 96 -4.68 15.13 -21.46
CA LEU A 96 -3.97 14.24 -22.39
C LEU A 96 -2.64 14.83 -22.88
N ASP A 97 -2.60 16.15 -23.09
CA ASP A 97 -1.44 16.96 -23.47
C ASP A 97 -0.34 16.95 -22.40
N LYS A 98 -0.68 16.66 -21.13
CA LYS A 98 0.27 16.60 -20.01
C LYS A 98 0.85 15.21 -19.77
N LYS A 99 0.43 14.17 -20.52
CA LYS A 99 0.95 12.79 -20.34
C LYS A 99 2.46 12.66 -20.58
N ASN A 100 3.03 13.46 -21.49
CA ASN A 100 4.47 13.40 -21.78
C ASN A 100 5.30 13.90 -20.59
N ILE A 101 4.83 14.94 -19.90
CA ILE A 101 5.45 15.44 -18.66
C ILE A 101 5.47 14.34 -17.59
N VAL A 102 4.34 13.61 -17.43
CA VAL A 102 4.28 12.48 -16.49
C VAL A 102 5.33 11.43 -16.82
N ARG A 103 5.46 11.05 -18.11
CA ARG A 103 6.47 10.07 -18.55
C ARG A 103 7.90 10.53 -18.29
N GLU A 104 8.19 11.81 -18.52
CA GLU A 104 9.53 12.36 -18.29
C GLU A 104 9.92 12.36 -16.81
N VAL A 105 9.01 12.75 -15.92
CA VAL A 105 9.25 12.69 -14.47
C VAL A 105 9.47 11.24 -14.02
N LEU A 106 8.66 10.30 -14.51
CA LEU A 106 8.78 8.89 -14.15
C LEU A 106 10.05 8.24 -14.71
N LYS A 107 10.55 8.65 -15.88
CA LYS A 107 11.82 8.15 -16.44
C LYS A 107 13.03 8.55 -15.59
N LYS A 108 12.95 9.66 -14.87
CA LYS A 108 14.02 10.13 -13.98
C LYS A 108 14.01 9.42 -12.63
N ALA A 109 12.91 8.75 -12.28
CA ALA A 109 12.82 8.01 -11.04
C ALA A 109 13.60 6.70 -11.16
N GLU A 110 14.59 6.50 -10.29
CA GLU A 110 15.29 5.21 -10.16
C GLU A 110 14.34 4.10 -9.69
N TYR A 111 13.33 4.47 -8.89
CA TYR A 111 12.27 3.57 -8.47
C TYR A 111 10.95 3.86 -9.21
N ILE A 112 10.56 2.93 -10.10
CA ILE A 112 9.28 3.04 -10.81
C ILE A 112 8.16 2.53 -9.92
N VAL A 113 7.40 3.45 -9.33
CA VAL A 113 6.02 3.14 -8.92
C VAL A 113 5.25 2.90 -10.20
N SER A 114 4.78 1.66 -10.43
CA SER A 114 4.02 1.27 -11.62
C SER A 114 3.10 2.39 -12.10
N ILE A 115 3.25 2.76 -13.38
CA ILE A 115 2.57 3.92 -14.00
C ILE A 115 1.04 3.86 -13.82
N HIS A 116 0.50 2.64 -13.70
CA HIS A 116 -0.92 2.37 -13.46
C HIS A 116 -1.40 2.81 -12.07
N ILE A 117 -0.53 2.82 -11.06
CA ILE A 117 -0.83 3.25 -9.69
C ILE A 117 -0.84 4.79 -9.61
N MET A 118 0.04 5.43 -10.38
CA MET A 118 0.22 6.89 -10.37
C MET A 118 -0.86 7.66 -11.13
N CYS A 119 -1.42 7.10 -12.21
CA CYS A 119 -2.34 7.83 -13.10
C CYS A 119 -3.70 8.21 -12.47
N THR A 120 -4.07 7.62 -11.33
CA THR A 120 -5.40 7.85 -10.74
C THR A 120 -5.37 8.06 -9.22
N GLU A 121 -4.54 7.34 -8.47
CA GLU A 121 -4.63 7.33 -6.99
C GLU A 121 -3.46 8.02 -6.27
N ALA A 122 -2.27 8.14 -6.87
CA ALA A 122 -1.11 8.71 -6.18
C ALA A 122 -1.25 10.22 -5.86
N LEU A 123 -1.99 10.99 -6.67
CA LEU A 123 -2.38 12.37 -6.33
C LEU A 123 -3.37 12.45 -5.14
N ARG A 124 -3.99 11.33 -4.74
CA ARG A 124 -5.00 11.24 -3.66
C ARG A 124 -4.42 10.85 -2.29
N ALA A 125 -3.20 10.33 -2.23
CA ALA A 125 -2.64 9.78 -1.00
C ALA A 125 -2.15 10.88 -0.04
N SER A 126 -2.69 10.87 1.18
CA SER A 126 -2.08 11.52 2.34
C SER A 126 -1.03 10.57 2.93
N VAL A 127 0.16 11.10 3.23
CA VAL A 127 1.29 10.35 3.75
C VAL A 127 0.98 9.83 5.16
N HIS A 128 0.81 8.51 5.31
CA HIS A 128 0.76 7.85 6.61
C HIS A 128 1.91 6.84 6.68
N HIS A 129 3.09 7.28 7.13
CA HIS A 129 4.34 6.51 7.02
C HIS A 129 4.63 5.61 8.24
N LEU A 130 4.20 6.00 9.45
CA LEU A 130 4.69 5.38 10.69
C LEU A 130 4.08 3.98 11.00
N ALA A 131 2.84 3.72 10.61
CA ALA A 131 2.07 2.58 11.16
C ALA A 131 2.25 1.24 10.42
N VAL A 132 2.71 1.25 9.17
CA VAL A 132 2.99 -0.01 8.44
C VAL A 132 4.40 -0.51 8.74
N LEU A 133 5.35 0.40 8.99
CA LEU A 133 6.67 0.06 9.55
C LEU A 133 6.54 -0.71 10.87
N THR A 134 5.62 -0.31 11.76
CA THR A 134 5.35 -1.08 12.99
C THR A 134 4.77 -2.48 12.75
N LEU A 135 4.13 -2.76 11.61
CA LEU A 135 3.71 -4.13 11.26
C LEU A 135 4.88 -4.98 10.72
N TYR A 136 5.95 -4.32 10.27
CA TYR A 136 7.16 -4.97 9.74
C TYR A 136 8.20 -5.24 10.82
N GLU A 137 8.23 -4.42 11.86
CA GLU A 137 9.12 -4.59 13.01
C GLU A 137 8.60 -5.63 14.01
N THR A 138 7.36 -6.09 13.88
CA THR A 138 6.80 -7.11 14.78
C THR A 138 7.27 -8.50 14.39
N VAL A 139 7.88 -9.19 15.36
CA VAL A 139 8.43 -10.56 15.25
C VAL A 139 7.41 -11.64 14.82
N ASN A 140 6.12 -11.31 14.76
CA ASN A 140 5.03 -12.23 14.47
C ASN A 140 4.42 -12.07 13.07
N VAL A 141 4.94 -11.16 12.24
CA VAL A 141 4.44 -10.94 10.87
C VAL A 141 5.50 -11.37 9.85
N TYR A 142 5.12 -12.29 8.97
CA TYR A 142 6.00 -12.95 8.03
C TYR A 142 5.57 -12.63 6.60
N PHE A 143 6.52 -12.28 5.74
CA PHE A 143 6.25 -11.96 4.34
C PHE A 143 6.85 -13.03 3.45
N THR A 144 6.03 -13.54 2.52
CA THR A 144 6.48 -14.51 1.51
C THR A 144 6.33 -13.87 0.15
N THR A 145 7.38 -13.93 -0.67
CA THR A 145 7.29 -13.66 -2.11
C THR A 145 7.29 -15.00 -2.84
N GLN A 146 6.66 -15.07 -4.02
CA GLN A 146 6.88 -16.24 -4.88
C GLN A 146 8.30 -16.15 -5.45
N THR A 147 9.20 -17.02 -5.00
CA THR A 147 10.37 -17.39 -5.79
C THR A 147 9.87 -18.23 -6.95
N ALA A 148 9.67 -17.59 -8.10
CA ALA A 148 9.42 -18.30 -9.36
C ALA A 148 10.71 -19.03 -9.79
N THR A 149 10.91 -20.23 -9.25
CA THR A 149 11.66 -21.28 -9.92
C THR A 149 10.72 -22.46 -10.08
N LEU A 150 9.91 -22.40 -11.13
CA LEU A 150 9.38 -23.61 -11.76
C LEU A 150 10.38 -23.94 -12.88
N THR A 151 11.19 -24.96 -12.61
CA THR A 151 12.06 -25.65 -13.58
C THR A 151 11.29 -26.13 -14.79
#